data_AF-A0A356QYB0-F1
#
_entry.id   AF-A0A356QYB0-F1
#
_cell.length_a   1.000
_cell.length_b   1.000
_cell.length_c   1.000
_cell.angle_alpha   90.00
_cell.angle_beta   90.00
_cell.angle_gamma   90.00
#
_symmetry.space_group_name_H-M   'P 1'
#
loop_
_entity.id
_entity.type
_entity.pdbx_description
1 polymer ?
#
loop_
_entity_poly.entity_id
_entity_poly.type
_entity_poly.pdbx_seq_one_letter_code
_entity_poly.pdbx_strand_id
1 'polypeptide(L)'
;QRLWNDLYQGGLAGGKGDMKDPKRVGHVYYNLGVVAGIIHVEAMRAALAKFGPDMPLDGKHKRWGLENLNLDDAKLSEYGVLGMMQNVYTSCKDHTGGHRGKMAAWNGESFDLVSKDWILSDLDVIWPLVYERSEKYAEENNIKIRDCDDPDDNAYMY
;
A
#
# COMPACT_ATOMS: atom_id res chain seq x y z
N GLN A 1 13.66 -9.05 8.99
CA GLN A 1 14.15 -10.46 8.98
C GLN A 1 13.02 -11.48 9.19
N ARG A 2 11.99 -11.18 9.99
CA ARG A 2 10.80 -12.03 10.19
C ARG A 2 10.04 -12.35 8.90
N LEU A 3 9.77 -11.34 8.08
CA LEU A 3 8.98 -11.49 6.84
C LEU A 3 9.64 -12.42 5.81
N TRP A 4 10.97 -12.37 5.70
CA TRP A 4 11.77 -13.30 4.89
C TRP A 4 11.66 -14.74 5.39
N ASN A 5 11.77 -14.95 6.70
CA ASN A 5 11.67 -16.30 7.27
C ASN A 5 10.25 -16.88 7.09
N ASP A 6 9.21 -16.07 7.28
CA ASP A 6 7.83 -16.55 7.19
C ASP A 6 7.42 -16.84 5.72
N LEU A 7 7.71 -15.93 4.78
CA LEU A 7 7.31 -16.10 3.38
C LEU A 7 8.25 -17.03 2.58
N TYR A 8 9.56 -16.83 2.69
CA TYR A 8 10.52 -17.56 1.87
C TYR A 8 10.81 -18.94 2.46
N GLN A 9 11.24 -19.00 3.72
CA GLN A 9 11.61 -20.29 4.34
C GLN A 9 10.38 -21.14 4.66
N GLY A 10 9.37 -20.55 5.32
CA GLY A 10 8.15 -21.27 5.73
C GLY A 10 7.17 -21.58 4.58
N GLY A 11 7.16 -20.74 3.54
CA GLY A 11 6.25 -20.84 2.41
C GLY A 11 6.90 -21.43 1.16
N LEU A 12 7.63 -20.59 0.42
CA LEU A 12 8.15 -20.92 -0.92
C LEU A 12 9.18 -22.06 -0.90
N ALA A 13 10.26 -21.91 -0.15
CA ALA A 13 11.31 -22.94 -0.02
C ALA A 13 10.81 -24.18 0.73
N GLY A 14 9.78 -24.02 1.57
CA GLY A 14 9.06 -25.11 2.23
C GLY A 14 8.09 -25.88 1.31
N GLY A 15 8.01 -25.53 0.02
CA GLY A 15 7.18 -26.23 -0.98
C GLY A 15 5.68 -25.96 -0.87
N LYS A 16 5.26 -24.93 -0.12
CA LYS A 16 3.85 -24.59 0.10
C LYS A 16 3.32 -23.50 -0.83
N GLY A 17 4.15 -22.95 -1.72
CA GLY A 17 3.75 -21.98 -2.74
C GLY A 17 3.71 -22.60 -4.15
N ASP A 18 3.05 -21.90 -5.09
CA ASP A 18 2.94 -22.34 -6.50
C ASP A 18 4.10 -21.84 -7.40
N MET A 19 5.06 -21.12 -6.81
CA MET A 19 6.19 -20.54 -7.53
C MET A 19 7.13 -21.63 -8.04
N LYS A 20 7.03 -21.93 -9.34
CA LYS A 20 7.81 -23.00 -10.00
C LYS A 20 9.30 -22.68 -10.15
N ASP A 21 9.66 -21.40 -10.22
CA ASP A 21 11.03 -20.94 -10.38
C ASP A 21 11.45 -20.09 -9.17
N PRO A 22 12.20 -20.65 -8.21
CA PRO A 22 12.66 -19.95 -7.03
C PRO A 22 13.55 -18.74 -7.33
N LYS A 23 14.15 -18.67 -8.53
CA LYS A 23 14.99 -17.53 -8.94
C LYS A 23 14.17 -16.24 -9.08
N ARG A 24 12.84 -16.33 -9.17
CA ARG A 24 11.96 -15.17 -9.27
C ARG A 24 11.79 -14.40 -7.96
N VAL A 25 12.24 -14.96 -6.84
CA VAL A 25 12.25 -14.24 -5.56
C VAL A 25 13.16 -13.02 -5.66
N GLY A 26 12.66 -11.86 -5.22
CA GLY A 26 13.36 -10.58 -5.33
C GLY A 26 13.17 -9.84 -6.66
N HIS A 27 12.58 -10.48 -7.68
CA HIS A 27 12.21 -9.78 -8.91
C HIS A 27 10.97 -8.89 -8.72
N VAL A 28 10.76 -7.95 -9.65
CA VAL A 28 9.69 -6.93 -9.57
C VAL A 28 8.30 -7.50 -9.26
N TYR A 29 7.91 -8.61 -9.89
CA TYR A 29 6.58 -9.21 -9.65
C TYR A 29 6.45 -9.86 -8.27
N TYR A 30 7.53 -10.46 -7.76
CA TYR A 30 7.56 -10.97 -6.40
C TYR A 30 7.46 -9.82 -5.39
N ASN A 31 8.28 -8.78 -5.59
CA ASN A 31 8.30 -7.62 -4.71
C ASN A 31 6.96 -6.90 -4.71
N LEU A 32 6.27 -6.80 -5.86
CA LEU A 32 4.91 -6.25 -5.94
C LEU A 32 3.93 -7.03 -5.06
N GLY A 33 3.98 -8.36 -5.10
CA GLY A 33 3.16 -9.21 -4.24
C GLY A 33 3.46 -9.01 -2.74
N VAL A 34 4.74 -8.88 -2.38
CA VAL A 34 5.16 -8.60 -1.00
C VAL A 34 4.64 -7.23 -0.54
N VAL A 35 4.83 -6.17 -1.34
CA VAL A 35 4.34 -4.82 -1.03
C VAL A 35 2.82 -4.80 -0.87
N ALA A 36 2.09 -5.43 -1.80
CA ALA A 36 0.64 -5.54 -1.69
C ALA A 36 0.22 -6.28 -0.42
N GLY A 37 0.90 -7.38 -0.07
CA GLY A 37 0.65 -8.12 1.16
C GLY A 37 0.84 -7.28 2.41
N ILE A 38 1.94 -6.51 2.48
CA ILE A 38 2.21 -5.59 3.60
C ILE A 38 1.07 -4.57 3.72
N ILE A 39 0.75 -3.85 2.63
CA ILE A 39 -0.30 -2.81 2.64
C ILE A 39 -1.63 -3.37 3.16
N HIS A 40 -2.07 -4.52 2.67
CA HIS A 40 -3.34 -5.11 3.08
C HIS A 40 -3.31 -5.57 4.54
N VAL A 41 -2.24 -6.24 4.98
CA VAL A 41 -2.12 -6.70 6.38
C VAL A 41 -2.08 -5.52 7.35
N GLU A 42 -1.37 -4.45 7.01
CA GLU A 42 -1.30 -3.23 7.82
C GLU A 42 -2.66 -2.52 7.91
N ALA A 43 -3.39 -2.44 6.80
CA ALA A 43 -4.75 -1.91 6.80
C ALA A 43 -5.67 -2.72 7.71
N MET A 44 -5.63 -4.07 7.63
CA MET A 44 -6.45 -4.92 8.49
C MET A 44 -6.05 -4.79 9.96
N ARG A 45 -4.74 -4.67 10.25
CA ARG A 45 -4.26 -4.47 11.62
C ARG A 45 -4.72 -3.13 12.19
N ALA A 46 -4.69 -2.06 11.40
CA ALA A 46 -5.21 -0.76 11.80
C ALA A 46 -6.72 -0.85 12.11
N ALA A 47 -7.49 -1.50 11.23
CA ALA A 47 -8.91 -1.71 11.44
C ALA A 47 -9.20 -2.53 12.72
N LEU A 48 -8.52 -3.67 12.92
CA LEU A 48 -8.68 -4.48 14.14
C LEU A 48 -8.27 -3.72 15.41
N ALA A 49 -7.23 -2.89 15.35
CA ALA A 49 -6.83 -2.06 16.48
C ALA A 49 -7.90 -1.01 16.83
N LYS A 50 -8.62 -0.49 15.83
CA LYS A 50 -9.68 0.50 16.00
C LYS A 50 -11.01 -0.12 16.47
N PHE A 51 -11.41 -1.25 15.89
CA PHE A 51 -12.75 -1.83 16.05
C PHE A 51 -12.80 -3.06 16.96
N GLY A 52 -11.67 -3.68 17.24
CA GLY A 52 -11.54 -4.81 18.15
C GLY A 52 -10.87 -6.02 17.48
N PRO A 53 -9.98 -6.74 18.18
CA PRO A 53 -9.17 -7.81 17.60
C PRO A 53 -9.96 -9.07 17.21
N ASP A 54 -11.13 -9.29 17.82
CA ASP A 54 -11.96 -10.47 17.61
C ASP A 54 -13.15 -10.22 16.67
N MET A 55 -13.25 -9.00 16.12
CA MET A 55 -14.37 -8.62 15.25
C MET A 55 -14.15 -9.10 13.80
N PRO A 56 -15.15 -9.73 13.17
CA PRO A 56 -15.17 -9.91 11.73
C PRO A 56 -15.20 -8.56 10.99
N LEU A 57 -14.14 -8.24 10.24
CA LEU A 57 -14.08 -7.01 9.44
C LEU A 57 -14.98 -7.09 8.20
N ASP A 58 -15.95 -6.18 8.10
CA ASP A 58 -16.72 -5.94 6.87
C ASP A 58 -16.01 -4.95 5.91
N GLY A 59 -16.69 -4.54 4.83
CA GLY A 59 -16.13 -3.60 3.86
C GLY A 59 -15.80 -2.21 4.43
N LYS A 60 -16.59 -1.70 5.37
CA LYS A 60 -16.39 -0.36 5.96
C LYS A 60 -15.17 -0.34 6.86
N HIS A 61 -15.00 -1.37 7.69
CA HIS A 61 -13.82 -1.49 8.54
C HIS A 61 -12.54 -1.61 7.69
N LYS A 62 -12.60 -2.40 6.61
CA LYS A 62 -11.48 -2.57 5.67
C LYS A 62 -11.11 -1.27 4.97
N ARG A 63 -12.11 -0.52 4.48
CA ARG A 63 -11.93 0.82 3.91
C ARG A 63 -11.25 1.74 4.93
N TRP A 64 -11.75 1.79 6.16
CA TRP A 64 -11.16 2.63 7.20
C TRP A 64 -9.69 2.27 7.44
N GLY A 65 -9.34 0.98 7.51
CA GLY A 65 -7.95 0.54 7.62
C GLY A 65 -7.08 0.99 6.45
N LEU A 66 -7.59 0.90 5.22
CA LEU A 66 -6.89 1.35 4.00
C LEU A 66 -6.78 2.87 3.91
N GLU A 67 -7.68 3.62 4.53
CA GLU A 67 -7.66 5.08 4.63
C GLU A 67 -6.88 5.58 5.86
N ASN A 68 -6.26 4.69 6.64
CA ASN A 68 -5.50 5.05 7.85
C ASN A 68 -4.16 4.31 7.92
N LEU A 69 -3.54 4.03 6.77
CA LEU A 69 -2.20 3.44 6.75
C LEU A 69 -1.18 4.44 7.26
N ASN A 70 -0.26 3.95 8.09
CA ASN A 70 0.86 4.72 8.61
C ASN A 70 2.12 3.85 8.59
N LEU A 71 2.77 3.80 7.42
CA LEU A 71 3.98 3.02 7.18
C LEU A 71 5.16 3.96 7.03
N ASP A 72 5.90 4.14 8.13
CA ASP A 72 7.12 4.93 8.20
C ASP A 72 8.38 4.05 8.09
N ASP A 73 9.55 4.70 8.04
CA ASP A 73 10.83 4.01 7.94
C ASP A 73 11.06 3.01 9.09
N ALA A 74 10.54 3.30 10.29
CA ALA A 74 10.69 2.42 11.45
C ALA A 74 9.91 1.11 11.23
N LYS A 75 8.66 1.20 10.77
CA LYS A 75 7.82 0.07 10.41
C LYS A 75 8.40 -0.74 9.25
N LEU A 76 8.87 -0.06 8.21
CA LEU A 76 9.52 -0.71 7.07
C LEU A 76 10.84 -1.41 7.48
N SER A 77 11.59 -0.82 8.40
CA SER A 77 12.82 -1.42 8.96
C SER A 77 12.53 -2.67 9.79
N GLU A 78 11.48 -2.64 10.63
CA GLU A 78 11.02 -3.80 11.42
C GLU A 78 10.76 -5.01 10.52
N TYR A 79 10.15 -4.77 9.36
CA TYR A 79 9.83 -5.80 8.37
C TYR A 79 11.04 -6.22 7.54
N GLY A 80 12.07 -5.37 7.46
CA GLY A 80 13.25 -5.58 6.64
C GLY A 80 12.99 -5.25 5.17
N VAL A 81 12.12 -4.27 4.90
CA VAL A 81 11.74 -3.82 3.56
C VAL A 81 12.03 -2.33 3.34
N LEU A 82 12.78 -1.69 4.25
CA LEU A 82 13.24 -0.32 4.08
C LEU A 82 14.00 -0.20 2.74
N GLY A 83 13.59 0.77 1.92
CA GLY A 83 14.15 1.00 0.59
C GLY A 83 13.54 0.15 -0.54
N MET A 84 12.82 -0.94 -0.22
CA MET A 84 12.04 -1.74 -1.17
C MET A 84 10.69 -1.07 -1.49
N MET A 85 10.05 -0.48 -0.49
CA MET A 85 8.86 0.36 -0.64
C MET A 85 9.08 1.73 -0.01
N GLN A 86 8.32 2.71 -0.48
CA GLN A 86 8.27 4.05 0.08
C GLN A 86 7.42 4.06 1.35
N ASN A 87 7.50 5.15 2.11
CA ASN A 87 6.55 5.40 3.19
C ASN A 87 5.15 5.62 2.60
N VAL A 88 4.14 5.09 3.27
CA VAL A 88 2.75 5.13 2.82
C VAL A 88 1.87 5.65 3.95
N TYR A 89 1.24 6.80 3.71
CA TYR A 89 0.33 7.49 4.62
C TYR A 89 -0.96 7.81 3.89
N THR A 90 -1.96 6.94 3.99
CA THR A 90 -3.23 7.16 3.31
C THR A 90 -4.20 7.93 4.20
N SER A 91 -5.20 8.54 3.56
CA SER A 91 -6.32 9.23 4.19
C SER A 91 -7.57 9.09 3.32
N CYS A 92 -8.75 9.47 3.81
CA CYS A 92 -9.94 9.58 2.97
C CYS A 92 -9.75 10.52 1.76
N LYS A 93 -8.90 11.55 1.89
CA LYS A 93 -8.59 12.51 0.81
C LYS A 93 -7.47 12.03 -0.13
N ASP A 94 -6.66 11.05 0.30
CA ASP A 94 -5.52 10.54 -0.45
C ASP A 94 -5.39 9.01 -0.28
N HIS A 95 -5.86 8.28 -1.29
CA HIS A 95 -5.79 6.82 -1.35
C HIS A 95 -4.44 6.30 -1.90
N THR A 96 -3.48 7.19 -2.21
CA THR A 96 -2.14 6.82 -2.73
C THR A 96 -1.10 6.87 -1.61
N GLY A 97 -1.07 7.95 -0.83
CA GLY A 97 -0.34 8.10 0.44
C GLY A 97 1.19 8.17 0.40
N GLY A 98 1.82 8.00 -0.77
CA GLY A 98 3.28 8.05 -0.91
C GLY A 98 3.74 9.02 -1.99
N HIS A 99 3.13 8.94 -3.17
CA HIS A 99 3.37 9.79 -4.36
C HIS A 99 4.82 9.83 -4.85
N ARG A 100 5.67 8.88 -4.44
CA ARG A 100 7.06 8.80 -4.88
C ARG A 100 7.29 7.57 -5.77
N GLY A 101 8.34 7.63 -6.57
CA GLY A 101 8.83 6.51 -7.37
C GLY A 101 10.34 6.41 -7.34
N LYS A 102 10.88 5.29 -7.82
CA LYS A 102 12.30 5.13 -8.13
C LYS A 102 12.45 4.85 -9.61
N MET A 103 13.52 5.38 -10.20
CA MET A 103 13.83 5.15 -11.61
C MET A 103 14.77 3.96 -11.72
N ALA A 104 14.40 3.02 -12.58
CA ALA A 104 15.22 1.89 -12.94
C ALA A 104 15.47 1.89 -14.46
N ALA A 105 16.70 1.59 -14.86
CA ALA A 105 17.10 1.49 -16.26
C ALA A 105 17.41 0.04 -16.63
N TRP A 106 16.91 -0.43 -17.76
CA TRP A 106 17.24 -1.74 -18.30
C TRP A 106 18.63 -1.70 -18.96
N ASN A 107 19.53 -2.58 -18.53
CA ASN A 107 20.90 -2.66 -19.06
C ASN A 107 21.10 -3.76 -20.12
N GLY A 108 20.04 -4.49 -20.49
CA GLY A 108 20.12 -5.64 -21.41
C GLY A 108 19.94 -7.00 -20.72
N GLU A 109 20.18 -7.05 -19.40
CA GLU A 109 20.10 -8.27 -18.58
C GLU A 109 19.25 -8.09 -17.32
N SER A 110 19.31 -6.90 -16.71
CA SER A 110 18.64 -6.56 -15.45
C SER A 110 18.23 -5.09 -15.41
N PHE A 111 17.43 -4.73 -14.41
CA PHE A 111 17.05 -3.35 -14.11
C PHE A 111 17.95 -2.79 -13.01
N ASP A 112 18.74 -1.77 -13.34
CA ASP A 112 19.57 -1.05 -12.38
C ASP A 112 18.80 0.14 -11.82
N LEU A 113 18.79 0.30 -10.49
CA LEU A 113 18.26 1.52 -9.86
C LEU A 113 19.19 2.69 -10.14
N VAL A 114 18.73 3.66 -10.93
CA VAL A 114 19.51 4.84 -11.32
C VAL A 114 19.20 6.08 -10.48
N SER A 115 18.05 6.10 -9.81
CA SER A 115 17.74 7.09 -8.77
C SER A 115 18.35 6.68 -7.44
N LYS A 116 19.12 7.57 -6.79
CA LYS A 116 19.67 7.34 -5.44
C LYS A 116 18.56 7.30 -4.38
N ASP A 117 17.61 8.23 -4.49
CA ASP A 117 16.52 8.43 -3.54
C ASP A 117 15.16 8.23 -4.19
N TRP A 118 14.12 8.19 -3.35
CA TRP A 118 12.74 8.28 -3.81
C TRP A 118 12.47 9.67 -4.40
N ILE A 119 11.91 9.71 -5.60
CA ILE A 119 11.57 10.94 -6.32
C ILE A 119 10.09 11.22 -6.09
N LEU A 120 9.78 12.38 -5.51
CA LEU A 120 8.40 12.84 -5.33
C LEU A 120 7.82 13.30 -6.68
N SER A 121 6.57 12.94 -6.92
CA SER A 121 5.80 13.43 -8.06
C SER A 121 5.54 14.93 -7.96
N ASP A 122 5.35 15.60 -9.09
CA ASP A 122 4.96 17.02 -9.11
C ASP A 122 3.48 17.18 -8.71
N LEU A 123 3.25 17.22 -7.40
CA LEU A 123 1.91 17.22 -6.81
C LEU A 123 1.15 18.52 -7.07
N ASP A 124 1.84 19.65 -7.27
CA ASP A 124 1.20 20.93 -7.60
C ASP A 124 0.55 20.89 -9.00
N VAL A 125 1.12 20.09 -9.90
CA VAL A 125 0.54 19.82 -11.23
C VAL A 125 -0.50 18.70 -11.17
N ILE A 126 -0.24 17.64 -10.41
CA ILE A 126 -1.09 16.43 -10.42
C ILE A 126 -2.38 16.62 -9.62
N TRP A 127 -2.34 17.24 -8.44
CA TRP A 127 -3.54 17.34 -7.59
C TRP A 127 -4.71 18.07 -8.24
N PRO A 128 -4.52 19.22 -8.92
CA PRO A 128 -5.61 19.87 -9.65
C PRO A 128 -6.29 18.95 -10.66
N LEU A 129 -5.50 18.15 -11.39
CA LEU A 129 -6.00 17.19 -12.38
C LEU A 129 -6.74 16.02 -11.73
N VAL A 130 -6.27 15.56 -10.56
CA VAL A 130 -6.95 14.51 -9.79
C VAL A 130 -8.32 15.01 -9.34
N TYR A 131 -8.40 16.18 -8.70
CA TYR A 131 -9.67 16.75 -8.24
C TYR A 131 -10.64 17.00 -9.39
N GLU A 132 -10.20 17.67 -10.45
CA GLU A 132 -11.02 17.94 -11.64
C GLU A 132 -11.63 16.65 -12.21
N ARG A 133 -10.81 15.60 -12.38
CA ARG A 133 -11.26 14.33 -12.96
C ARG A 133 -12.16 13.54 -12.02
N SER A 134 -11.86 13.54 -10.72
CA SER A 134 -12.67 12.86 -9.71
C SER A 134 -14.05 13.52 -9.55
N GLU A 135 -14.10 14.85 -9.54
CA GLU A 135 -15.35 15.62 -9.49
C GLU A 135 -16.20 15.37 -10.73
N LYS A 136 -15.59 15.46 -11.92
CA LYS A 136 -16.28 15.17 -13.18
C LYS A 136 -16.84 13.75 -13.23
N TYR A 137 -16.06 12.75 -12.81
CA TYR A 137 -16.53 11.37 -12.74
C TYR A 137 -17.70 11.23 -11.77
N ALA A 138 -17.66 11.92 -10.63
CA ALA A 138 -18.74 11.89 -9.65
C ALA A 138 -20.03 12.49 -10.21
N GLU A 139 -19.94 13.62 -10.92
CA GLU A 139 -21.08 14.24 -11.61
C GLU A 139 -21.68 13.30 -12.67
N GLU A 140 -20.86 12.75 -13.58
CA GLU A 140 -21.30 11.87 -14.66
C GLU A 140 -21.98 10.59 -14.17
N ASN A 141 -21.62 10.12 -12.97
CA ASN A 141 -22.12 8.88 -12.38
C ASN A 141 -23.10 9.11 -11.22
N ASN A 142 -23.54 10.34 -10.96
CA ASN A 142 -24.42 10.71 -9.85
C ASN A 142 -23.90 10.23 -8.47
N ILE A 143 -22.59 10.31 -8.26
CA ILE A 143 -21.93 9.93 -7.01
C ILE A 143 -21.86 11.15 -6.11
N LYS A 144 -22.41 11.06 -4.89
CA LYS A 144 -22.21 12.08 -3.86
C LYS A 144 -20.79 11.96 -3.33
N ILE A 145 -19.99 13.02 -3.49
CA ILE A 145 -18.64 13.12 -2.91
C ILE A 145 -18.76 13.02 -1.38
N ARG A 146 -17.90 12.20 -0.78
CA ARG A 146 -17.85 11.98 0.68
C ARG A 146 -17.33 13.23 1.37
N ASP A 147 -17.93 13.54 2.51
CA ASP A 147 -17.33 14.44 3.47
C ASP A 147 -16.33 13.64 4.32
N CYS A 148 -15.05 13.81 4.04
CA CYS A 148 -13.98 13.10 4.76
C CYS A 148 -13.81 13.58 6.21
N ASP A 149 -14.45 14.70 6.58
CA ASP A 149 -14.44 15.23 7.93
C ASP A 149 -15.72 14.82 8.69
N ASP A 150 -16.63 14.08 8.04
CA ASP A 150 -17.85 13.56 8.64
C ASP A 150 -17.51 12.58 9.78
N PRO A 151 -17.85 12.89 11.04
CA PRO A 151 -17.64 11.97 12.13
C PRO A 151 -18.44 10.69 11.93
N ASP A 152 -19.58 10.71 11.25
CA ASP A 152 -20.47 9.57 11.05
C ASP A 152 -19.96 8.56 10.01
N ASP A 153 -19.25 9.01 8.96
CA ASP A 153 -18.50 8.13 8.04
C ASP A 153 -17.34 7.41 8.78
N ASN A 154 -16.95 7.94 9.95
CA ASN A 154 -15.96 7.39 10.87
C ASN A 154 -16.55 6.77 12.17
N ALA A 155 -17.84 6.97 12.46
CA ALA A 155 -18.44 6.70 13.79
C ALA A 155 -19.61 5.71 13.78
N TYR A 156 -20.23 5.39 12.64
CA TYR A 156 -21.24 4.30 12.57
C TYR A 156 -20.61 2.90 12.56
N MET A 157 -19.68 2.64 13.49
CA MET A 157 -19.01 1.35 13.70
C MET A 157 -18.97 0.96 15.19
N TYR A 158 -20.02 1.33 15.93
CA TYR A 158 -20.33 0.82 17.27
C TYR A 158 -21.61 0.00 17.23
#